data_AF-A0A1I8P3V5-F1
#
_entry.id   AF-A0A1I8P3V5-F1
#
_cell.length_a   1.000
_cell.length_b   1.000
_cell.length_c   1.000
_cell.angle_alpha   90.00
_cell.angle_beta   90.00
_cell.angle_gamma   90.00
#
_symmetry.space_group_name_H-M   'P 1'
#
loop_
_entity.id
_entity.type
_entity.pdbx_description
1 polymer ?
#
loop_
_entity_poly.entity_id
_entity_poly.type
_entity_poly.pdbx_seq_one_letter_code
_entity_poly.pdbx_strand_id
1 'polypeptide(L)'
;METELPHTRIRTIMKSSLDTGQINNEVLFLMTKSTEMFIKYFAKESYANAKKPSSLAYNHLADLVQSNDNLEFLLQIIPQKIKVKKFKTLLEQGEESSDSSSESD
;
A
#
# COMPACT_ATOMS: atom_id res chain seq x y z
N MET A 1 -3.28 23.29 17.64
CA MET A 1 -3.50 21.90 17.14
C MET A 1 -2.48 21.01 17.78
N GLU A 2 -2.92 20.02 18.56
CA GLU A 2 -2.04 19.05 19.23
C GLU A 2 -1.76 17.86 18.31
N THR A 3 -0.54 17.31 18.32
CA THR A 3 -0.15 16.11 17.56
C THR A 3 -0.24 14.86 18.44
N GLU A 4 -0.74 13.76 17.87
CA GLU A 4 -0.87 12.45 18.51
C GLU A 4 0.41 11.62 18.32
N LEU A 5 1.10 11.82 17.19
CA LEU A 5 2.32 11.07 16.87
C LEU A 5 3.59 11.73 17.45
N PRO A 6 4.55 10.94 17.96
CA PRO A 6 5.76 11.48 18.57
C PRO A 6 6.72 12.04 17.51
N HIS A 7 6.95 13.36 17.54
CA HIS A 7 7.84 14.07 16.62
C HIS A 7 9.24 13.45 16.51
N THR A 8 9.80 12.93 17.61
CA THR A 8 11.13 12.29 17.60
C THR A 8 11.16 11.07 16.68
N ARG A 9 10.10 10.25 16.66
CA ARG A 9 10.03 9.08 15.78
C ARG A 9 9.83 9.47 14.32
N ILE A 10 8.95 10.45 14.05
CA ILE A 10 8.76 10.98 12.70
C ILE A 10 10.09 11.51 12.15
N ARG A 11 10.83 12.28 12.94
CA ARG A 11 12.15 12.79 12.56
C ARG A 11 13.15 11.67 12.26
N THR A 12 13.20 10.63 13.10
CA THR A 12 14.08 9.48 12.86
C THR A 12 13.75 8.75 11.55
N ILE A 13 12.46 8.54 11.26
CA ILE A 13 12.00 7.90 10.02
C ILE A 13 12.38 8.76 8.82
N MET A 14 12.12 10.08 8.86
CA MET A 14 12.50 10.99 7.79
C MET A 14 14.00 10.94 7.50
N LYS A 15 14.85 10.92 8.54
CA LYS A 15 16.31 10.82 8.40
C LYS A 15 16.83 9.46 7.94
N SER A 16 15.98 8.44 7.91
CA SER A 16 16.38 7.08 7.51
C SER A 16 16.44 6.91 5.98
N SER A 17 15.79 7.80 5.23
CA SER A 17 15.93 7.85 3.77
C SER A 17 17.23 8.57 3.39
N LEU A 18 17.92 8.06 2.38
CA LEU A 18 19.03 8.77 1.75
C LEU A 18 18.53 10.11 1.20
N ASP A 19 19.27 11.19 1.44
CA ASP A 19 19.02 12.55 0.93
C ASP A 19 17.96 13.42 1.65
N THR A 20 17.75 13.24 2.95
CA THR A 20 16.96 14.25 3.71
C THR A 20 17.82 15.48 4.03
N GLY A 21 17.46 16.62 3.44
CA GLY A 21 17.99 17.94 3.82
C GLY A 21 17.66 18.34 5.27
N GLN A 22 17.85 19.61 5.62
CA GLN A 22 17.54 20.09 6.98
C GLN A 22 16.04 20.00 7.28
N ILE A 23 15.67 19.22 8.30
CA ILE A 23 14.29 19.11 8.80
C ILE A 23 14.07 20.15 9.90
N ASN A 24 13.40 21.24 9.57
CA ASN A 24 12.97 22.24 10.56
C ASN A 24 11.70 21.79 11.32
N ASN A 25 11.29 22.55 12.34
CA ASN A 25 10.14 22.18 13.18
C ASN A 25 8.80 22.30 12.44
N GLU A 26 8.68 23.19 11.46
CA GLU A 26 7.45 23.37 10.67
C GLU A 26 7.20 22.18 9.74
N VAL A 27 8.23 21.75 9.01
CA VAL A 27 8.21 20.54 8.17
C VAL A 27 7.92 19.32 9.03
N LEU A 28 8.54 19.23 10.21
CA LEU A 28 8.29 18.12 11.13
C LEU A 28 6.83 18.08 11.61
N PHE A 29 6.26 19.24 11.95
CA PHE A 29 4.85 19.34 12.35
C PHE A 29 3.91 18.97 11.20
N LEU A 30 4.15 19.51 10.00
CA LEU A 30 3.36 19.21 8.80
C LEU A 30 3.39 17.72 8.48
N MET A 31 4.57 17.10 8.45
CA MET A 31 4.73 15.66 8.20
C MET A 31 4.03 14.81 9.26
N THR A 32 4.10 15.22 10.53
CA THR A 32 3.39 14.55 11.62
C THR A 32 1.88 14.57 11.37
N LYS A 33 1.32 15.73 11.01
CA LYS A 33 -0.10 15.86 10.69
C LYS A 33 -0.52 15.12 9.43
N SER A 34 0.27 15.19 8.37
CA SER A 34 0.01 14.42 7.15
C SER A 34 0.01 12.91 7.42
N THR A 35 0.92 12.41 8.27
CA THR A 35 0.98 11.00 8.64
C THR A 35 -0.26 10.57 9.44
N GLU A 36 -0.70 11.38 10.41
CA GLU A 36 -1.94 11.13 11.15
C GLU A 36 -3.17 11.08 10.24
N MET A 37 -3.28 12.04 9.32
CA MET A 37 -4.38 12.10 8.37
C MET A 37 -4.34 10.91 7.41
N PHE A 38 -3.15 10.54 6.94
CA PHE A 38 -2.96 9.39 6.07
C PHE A 38 -3.39 8.08 6.74
N ILE A 39 -2.98 7.82 7.99
CA ILE A 39 -3.39 6.61 8.72
C ILE A 39 -4.91 6.58 8.91
N LYS A 40 -5.52 7.72 9.27
CA LYS A 40 -6.98 7.84 9.44
C LYS A 40 -7.72 7.60 8.12
N TYR A 41 -7.23 8.17 7.01
CA TYR A 41 -7.75 7.95 5.67
C TYR A 41 -7.64 6.49 5.27
N PHE A 42 -6.44 5.92 5.35
CA PHE A 42 -6.16 4.57 4.88
C PHE A 42 -7.00 3.53 5.63
N ALA A 43 -7.11 3.63 6.95
CA ALA A 43 -7.95 2.73 7.74
C ALA A 43 -9.44 2.84 7.39
N LYS A 44 -9.96 4.06 7.22
CA LYS A 44 -11.37 4.29 6.91
C LYS A 44 -11.74 3.86 5.50
N GLU A 45 -10.94 4.25 4.50
CA GLU A 45 -11.19 3.91 3.10
C GLU A 45 -11.07 2.40 2.87
N SER A 46 -10.08 1.74 3.48
CA SER A 46 -9.95 0.29 3.34
C SER A 46 -11.15 -0.43 3.95
N TYR A 47 -11.68 0.06 5.07
CA TYR A 47 -12.91 -0.49 5.64
C TYR A 47 -14.13 -0.20 4.75
N ALA A 48 -14.28 1.03 4.24
CA ALA A 48 -15.43 1.43 3.43
C ALA A 48 -15.50 0.70 2.08
N ASN A 49 -14.34 0.44 1.45
CA ASN A 49 -14.24 -0.30 0.18
C ASN A 49 -14.50 -1.80 0.35
N ALA A 50 -14.42 -2.33 1.58
CA ALA A 50 -14.71 -3.74 1.83
C ALA A 50 -16.22 -4.04 1.73
N LYS A 51 -16.57 -5.17 1.12
CA LYS A 51 -17.97 -5.62 1.02
C LYS A 51 -18.42 -6.25 2.33
N LYS A 52 -19.14 -5.47 3.16
CA LYS A 52 -19.69 -5.88 4.48
C LYS A 52 -18.61 -6.39 5.47
N PRO A 53 -17.59 -5.59 5.78
CA PRO A 53 -16.58 -5.99 6.75
C PRO A 53 -17.17 -6.09 8.16
N SER A 54 -16.77 -7.11 8.91
CA SER A 54 -16.94 -7.16 10.37
C SER A 54 -15.75 -6.55 11.12
N SER A 55 -14.59 -6.47 10.44
CA SER A 55 -13.34 -5.92 10.96
C SER A 55 -12.44 -5.47 9.80
N LEU A 56 -11.46 -4.62 10.09
CA LEU A 56 -10.43 -4.24 9.13
C LEU A 56 -9.35 -5.33 9.08
N ALA A 57 -9.08 -5.87 7.89
CA ALA A 57 -8.13 -6.94 7.67
C ALA A 57 -7.16 -6.58 6.53
N TYR A 58 -6.03 -7.29 6.46
CA TYR A 58 -4.96 -7.01 5.49
C TYR A 58 -5.44 -7.00 4.03
N ASN A 59 -6.33 -7.92 3.66
CA ASN A 59 -6.87 -7.99 2.30
C ASN A 59 -7.61 -6.70 1.93
N HIS A 60 -8.33 -6.07 2.86
CA HIS A 60 -9.00 -4.78 2.60
C HIS A 60 -8.00 -3.66 2.31
N LEU A 61 -6.84 -3.66 2.98
CA LEU A 61 -5.75 -2.71 2.71
C LEU A 61 -5.14 -2.97 1.33
N ALA A 62 -4.81 -4.23 1.03
CA ALA A 62 -4.22 -4.62 -0.24
C ALA A 62 -5.17 -4.39 -1.44
N ASP A 63 -6.47 -4.59 -1.27
CA ASP A 63 -7.49 -4.31 -2.28
C ASP A 63 -7.55 -2.80 -2.58
N LEU A 64 -7.56 -1.95 -1.54
CA LEU A 64 -7.55 -0.50 -1.73
C LEU A 64 -6.27 -0.01 -2.41
N VAL A 65 -5.11 -0.52 -2.01
CA VAL A 65 -3.81 -0.17 -2.61
C VAL A 65 -3.78 -0.57 -4.10
N GLN A 66 -4.34 -1.73 -4.44
CA GLN A 66 -4.38 -2.20 -5.82
C GLN A 66 -5.32 -1.39 -6.73
N SER A 67 -6.37 -0.79 -6.16
CA SER A 67 -7.41 -0.09 -6.92
C SER A 67 -7.27 1.44 -6.95
N ASN A 68 -6.30 2.01 -6.24
CA ASN A 68 -6.16 3.45 -6.08
C ASN A 68 -4.74 3.92 -6.41
N ASP A 69 -4.61 4.65 -7.51
CA ASP A 69 -3.34 5.16 -8.03
C ASP A 69 -2.60 6.06 -7.02
N ASN A 70 -3.32 6.79 -6.17
CA ASN A 70 -2.69 7.62 -5.13
C ASN A 70 -1.98 6.78 -4.04
N LEU A 71 -2.21 5.47 -4.00
CA LEU A 71 -1.60 4.52 -3.08
C LEU A 71 -0.59 3.59 -3.76
N GLU A 72 -0.26 3.82 -5.03
CA GLU A 72 0.67 2.99 -5.81
C GLU A 72 2.03 2.79 -5.11
N PHE A 73 2.51 3.82 -4.39
CA PHE A 73 3.75 3.76 -3.61
C PHE A 73 3.77 2.65 -2.54
N LEU A 74 2.61 2.12 -2.16
CA LEU A 74 2.47 1.02 -1.21
C LEU A 74 2.46 -0.38 -1.84
N LEU A 75 2.41 -0.53 -3.17
CA LEU A 75 2.28 -1.84 -3.81
C LEU A 75 3.38 -2.83 -3.40
N GLN A 76 4.60 -2.34 -3.27
CA GLN A 76 5.75 -3.16 -2.86
C GLN A 76 5.76 -3.48 -1.35
N ILE A 77 5.05 -2.69 -0.55
CA ILE A 77 4.98 -2.83 0.91
C ILE A 77 3.76 -3.68 1.32
N ILE A 78 2.65 -3.55 0.60
CA ILE A 78 1.35 -4.19 0.86
C ILE A 78 0.89 -4.93 -0.41
N PRO A 79 1.55 -6.04 -0.78
CA PRO A 79 1.17 -6.79 -1.98
C PRO A 79 -0.17 -7.53 -1.81
N GLN A 80 -0.89 -7.69 -2.92
CA GLN A 80 -2.03 -8.59 -3.05
C GLN A 80 -1.62 -10.04 -2.78
N LYS A 81 -2.29 -10.70 -1.84
CA LYS A 81 -2.01 -12.11 -1.53
C LYS A 81 -2.71 -13.01 -2.56
N ILE A 82 -1.94 -13.87 -3.22
CA ILE A 82 -2.46 -14.94 -4.07
C ILE A 82 -2.21 -16.29 -3.39
N LYS A 83 -3.20 -17.19 -3.42
CA LYS A 83 -3.00 -18.57 -2.96
C LYS A 83 -2.14 -19.31 -3.97
N VAL A 84 -1.18 -20.12 -3.51
CA VAL A 84 -0.31 -20.95 -4.37
C VAL A 84 -1.11 -21.76 -5.38
N LYS A 85 -2.26 -22.34 -4.97
CA LYS A 85 -3.14 -23.08 -5.89
C LYS A 85 -3.63 -22.21 -7.05
N LYS A 86 -4.09 -20.98 -6.77
CA LYS A 86 -4.55 -20.03 -7.80
C LYS A 86 -3.39 -19.60 -8.70
N PHE A 87 -2.20 -19.40 -8.12
CA PHE A 87 -1.01 -19.06 -8.89
C PHE A 87 -0.58 -20.18 -9.85
N LYS A 88 -0.60 -21.44 -9.39
CA LYS A 88 -0.32 -22.61 -10.25
C LYS A 88 -1.28 -22.68 -11.43
N THR A 89 -2.58 -22.52 -11.19
CA THR A 89 -3.57 -22.50 -12.27
C THR A 89 -3.35 -21.33 -13.25
N LEU A 90 -2.96 -20.14 -12.76
CA LEU A 90 -2.63 -19.00 -13.63
C LEU A 90 -1.36 -19.25 -14.46
N LEU A 91 -0.37 -19.95 -13.92
CA LEU A 91 0.84 -20.36 -14.67
C LEU A 91 0.49 -21.37 -15.76
N GLU A 92 -0.26 -22.42 -15.42
CA GLU A 92 -0.71 -23.45 -16.36
C GLU A 92 -1.53 -22.83 -17.51
N GLN A 93 -2.41 -21.86 -17.21
CA GLN A 93 -3.19 -21.13 -18.23
C GLN A 93 -2.36 -20.13 -19.04
N GLY A 94 -1.29 -19.58 -18.46
CA GLY A 94 -0.35 -18.70 -19.17
C GLY A 94 0.50 -19.46 -20.18
N GLU A 95 0.96 -20.67 -19.82
CA GLU A 95 1.74 -21.55 -20.69
C GLU A 95 0.91 -22.07 -21.90
N GLU A 96 -0.36 -22.42 -21.70
CA GLU A 96 -1.27 -22.83 -22.79
C GLU A 96 -1.51 -21.71 -23.82
N SER A 97 -1.46 -20.43 -23.42
CA SER A 97 -1.66 -19.28 -24.32
C SER A 97 -0.42 -18.92 -25.14
N SER A 98 0.78 -19.32 -24.72
CA SER A 98 2.02 -19.09 -25.47
C SER A 98 2.30 -20.17 -26.52
N ASP A 99 1.88 -21.42 -26.31
CA ASP A 99 2.09 -22.52 -27.26
C ASP A 99 1.06 -22.53 -28.41
N SER A 100 -0.09 -21.85 -28.28
CA SER A 100 -1.09 -21.75 -29.35
C SER A 100 -0.77 -20.66 -30.40
N SER A 101 0.32 -19.91 -30.23
CA SER A 101 0.70 -18.79 -31.10
C SER A 101 1.85 -19.14 -32.08
N SER A 102 2.39 -20.36 -32.02
CA SER A 102 3.48 -20.83 -32.90
C SER A 102 3.06 -21.81 -34.00
N GLU A 103 1.77 -22.15 -34.12
CA GLU A 103 1.23 -22.98 -35.22
C GLU A 103 0.07 -22.26 -35.91
N SER A 104 0.38 -21.22 -36.69
CA SER A 104 -0.50 -20.70 -37.75
C SER A 104 0.35 -20.00 -38.81
N ASP A 105 0.68 -20.79 -39.84
CA ASP A 105 1.14 -20.50 -41.22
C ASP A 105 2.41 -19.67 -41.48
#